data_AF-A0A2A3HHH1-F1
#
_entry.id   AF-A0A2A3HHH1-F1
#
_cell.length_a   1.000
_cell.length_b   1.000
_cell.length_c   1.000
_cell.angle_alpha   90.00
_cell.angle_beta   90.00
_cell.angle_gamma   90.00
#
_symmetry.space_group_name_H-M   'P 1'
#
loop_
_entity.id
_entity.type
_entity.pdbx_description
1 polymer ?
#
loop_
_entity_poly.entity_id
_entity_poly.type
_entity_poly.pdbx_seq_one_letter_code
_entity_poly.pdbx_strand_id
1 'polypeptide(L)'
;MKRYYVLFTVVFFLMLLLPLSWELAHSVCEKKAFAPFDLFRDAVRPVVRESVLQREADSLYAVWREALSVAESSDVSLEKREEAFSLVDECAQNLKRTIMNVNAYLPLDSLDSAVQNISAMQKLLAAWESEEDVRDSLEHLALAIREEYSSFSWKRLGNAWLYHGFLNGDYLRAYENQQEKENAFVKKTRPVYQAFAWKVLRDPGEKAVVADSNFLFYRQDVDFLVKPAPWTTDSLDNPIEAVLDFKKELEKKGIELLVVVVPGKPTIYPEILNPQLYGLSGMNISLGRRFVDTLRSLNVNVVNLYTPLMQAKQKDRRKDFLYLNTDTHWTPRGAQIAAKVIADDVKKLPVAKNLPHEDWVDSLVMVDRVGDVATMANLEYAFPQQRVEAFQVKNAKTGTPRGNDFRKAKILILGDSYSRIYETDAPMSSGWISHLAKELRTPVASIVSDGGSSTLVREKLARRSGVLKGKALVIWEFVERDLRFGAEGWKKVRLD
;
A
#
# COMPACT_ATOMS: atom_id res chain seq x y z
N MET A 1 -20.50 -16.52 -48.87
CA MET A 1 -19.79 -15.52 -48.05
C MET A 1 -20.72 -14.72 -47.12
N LYS A 2 -21.75 -13.99 -47.59
CA LYS A 2 -22.62 -13.15 -46.74
C LYS A 2 -23.31 -13.86 -45.54
N ARG A 3 -23.77 -15.10 -45.68
CA ARG A 3 -24.43 -15.85 -44.59
C ARG A 3 -23.49 -16.23 -43.43
N TYR A 4 -22.21 -16.49 -43.72
CA TYR A 4 -21.22 -16.81 -42.69
C TYR A 4 -20.87 -15.59 -41.83
N TYR A 5 -20.80 -14.40 -42.43
CA TYR A 5 -20.63 -13.15 -41.68
C TYR A 5 -21.82 -12.88 -40.76
N VAL A 6 -23.05 -13.05 -41.24
CA VAL A 6 -24.25 -12.87 -40.41
C VAL A 6 -24.24 -13.83 -39.22
N LEU A 7 -23.95 -15.12 -39.46
CA LEU A 7 -23.86 -16.12 -38.39
C LEU A 7 -22.76 -15.76 -37.38
N PHE A 8 -21.57 -15.40 -37.86
CA PHE A 8 -20.45 -15.00 -37.00
C PHE A 8 -20.80 -13.76 -36.16
N THR A 9 -21.40 -12.74 -36.77
CA THR A 9 -21.84 -11.53 -36.08
C THR A 9 -22.88 -11.86 -35.01
N VAL A 10 -23.88 -12.70 -35.32
CA VAL A 10 -24.89 -13.12 -34.34
C VAL A 10 -24.25 -13.87 -33.16
N VAL A 11 -23.37 -14.83 -33.44
CA VAL A 11 -22.64 -15.59 -32.40
C VAL A 11 -21.78 -14.66 -31.55
N PHE A 12 -21.09 -13.70 -32.17
CA PHE A 12 -20.27 -12.71 -31.47
C PHE A 12 -21.10 -11.86 -30.50
N PHE A 13 -22.25 -11.32 -30.94
CA PHE A 13 -23.13 -10.56 -30.06
C PHE A 13 -23.73 -11.41 -28.93
N LEU A 14 -24.09 -12.67 -29.20
CA LEU A 14 -24.54 -13.59 -28.16
C LEU A 14 -23.44 -13.86 -27.12
N MET A 15 -22.19 -14.02 -27.56
CA MET A 15 -21.05 -14.18 -26.66
C MET A 15 -20.79 -12.94 -25.81
N LEU A 16 -20.93 -11.74 -26.37
CA LEU A 16 -20.78 -10.48 -25.62
C LEU A 16 -21.83 -10.31 -24.51
N LEU A 17 -23.06 -10.76 -24.75
CA LEU A 17 -24.15 -10.65 -23.78
C LEU A 17 -24.12 -11.75 -22.71
N LEU A 18 -23.40 -12.85 -22.97
CA LEU A 18 -23.39 -14.03 -22.11
C LEU A 18 -22.98 -13.75 -20.65
N PRO A 19 -21.90 -12.99 -20.36
CA PRO A 19 -21.53 -12.69 -18.97
C PRO A 19 -22.60 -11.88 -18.25
N LEU A 20 -23.26 -10.94 -18.94
CA LEU A 20 -24.31 -10.09 -18.38
C LEU A 20 -25.59 -10.88 -18.12
N SER A 21 -26.03 -11.69 -19.10
CA SER A 21 -27.21 -12.53 -18.97
C SER A 21 -27.03 -13.60 -17.88
N TRP A 22 -25.83 -14.18 -17.78
CA TRP A 22 -25.50 -15.13 -16.71
C TRP A 22 -25.53 -14.45 -15.34
N GLU A 23 -24.90 -13.29 -15.20
CA GLU A 23 -24.89 -12.56 -13.93
C GLU A 23 -26.29 -12.18 -13.50
N LEU A 24 -27.16 -11.75 -14.43
CA LEU A 24 -28.56 -11.44 -14.13
C LEU A 24 -29.30 -12.67 -13.59
N ALA A 25 -29.19 -13.81 -14.28
CA ALA A 25 -29.81 -15.05 -13.84
C ALA A 25 -29.28 -15.50 -12.48
N HIS A 26 -27.97 -15.41 -12.26
CA HIS A 26 -27.30 -15.74 -11.02
C HIS A 26 -27.76 -14.83 -9.87
N SER A 27 -27.78 -13.51 -10.04
CA SER A 27 -28.27 -12.55 -9.04
C SER A 27 -29.72 -12.81 -8.65
N VAL A 28 -30.60 -13.12 -9.61
CA VAL A 28 -32.01 -13.46 -9.35
C VAL A 28 -32.12 -14.76 -8.54
N CYS A 29 -31.39 -15.81 -8.92
CA CYS A 29 -31.43 -17.10 -8.22
C CYS A 29 -30.89 -17.00 -6.79
N GLU A 30 -29.80 -16.26 -6.60
CA GLU A 30 -29.10 -16.09 -5.32
C GLU A 30 -29.70 -14.98 -4.44
N LYS A 31 -30.71 -14.26 -4.92
CA LYS A 31 -31.30 -13.07 -4.27
C LYS A 31 -30.25 -12.01 -3.91
N LYS A 32 -29.26 -11.82 -4.78
CA LYS A 32 -28.19 -10.82 -4.63
C LYS A 32 -28.49 -9.60 -5.51
N ALA A 33 -27.95 -8.45 -5.13
CA ALA A 33 -28.00 -7.27 -5.98
C ALA A 33 -27.32 -7.54 -7.32
N PHE A 34 -27.87 -7.00 -8.40
CA PHE A 34 -27.28 -7.09 -9.72
C PHE A 34 -26.27 -5.95 -9.88
N ALA A 35 -24.98 -6.27 -9.73
CA ALA A 35 -23.90 -5.28 -9.67
C ALA A 35 -23.88 -4.28 -10.85
N PRO A 36 -24.24 -4.66 -12.11
CA PRO A 36 -24.31 -3.69 -13.19
C PRO A 36 -25.31 -2.55 -13.00
N PHE A 37 -26.28 -2.69 -12.09
CA PHE A 37 -27.20 -1.60 -11.74
C PHE A 37 -26.58 -0.53 -10.84
N ASP A 38 -25.39 -0.76 -10.29
CA ASP A 38 -24.69 0.24 -9.49
C ASP A 38 -24.39 1.52 -10.30
N LEU A 39 -24.20 1.41 -11.62
CA LEU A 39 -24.03 2.58 -12.50
C LEU A 39 -25.22 3.56 -12.40
N PHE A 40 -26.44 3.03 -12.40
CA PHE A 40 -27.66 3.84 -12.26
C PHE A 40 -27.84 4.33 -10.82
N ARG A 41 -27.50 3.50 -9.85
CA ARG A 41 -27.53 3.89 -8.43
C ARG A 41 -26.58 5.05 -8.15
N ASP A 42 -25.36 4.99 -8.68
CA ASP A 42 -24.34 6.02 -8.52
C ASP A 42 -24.66 7.30 -9.33
N ALA A 43 -25.53 7.24 -10.35
CA ALA A 43 -26.05 8.46 -10.98
C ALA A 43 -26.94 9.28 -10.02
N VAL A 44 -27.72 8.61 -9.17
CA VAL A 44 -28.64 9.27 -8.22
C VAL A 44 -27.98 9.53 -6.86
N ARG A 45 -26.98 8.72 -6.49
CA ARG A 45 -26.32 8.75 -5.18
C ARG A 45 -25.76 10.12 -4.77
N PRO A 46 -25.14 10.94 -5.64
CA PRO A 46 -24.72 12.29 -5.30
C PRO A 46 -25.84 13.20 -4.78
N VAL A 47 -27.08 13.03 -5.27
CA VAL A 47 -28.24 13.80 -4.80
C VAL A 47 -28.61 13.41 -3.37
N VAL A 48 -28.65 12.10 -3.09
CA VAL A 48 -28.91 11.58 -1.73
C VAL A 48 -27.75 11.93 -0.79
N ARG A 49 -26.52 11.93 -1.30
CA ARG A 49 -25.32 12.28 -0.54
C ARG A 49 -25.38 13.72 -0.04
N GLU A 50 -25.87 14.68 -0.82
CA GLU A 50 -25.98 16.08 -0.38
C GLU A 50 -26.91 16.24 0.83
N SER A 51 -28.05 15.52 0.87
CA SER A 51 -28.94 15.58 2.04
C SER A 51 -28.34 14.89 3.27
N VAL A 52 -27.55 13.82 3.07
CA VAL A 52 -26.82 13.17 4.16
C VAL A 52 -25.70 14.07 4.70
N LEU A 53 -24.94 14.73 3.83
CA LEU A 53 -23.90 15.70 4.22
C LEU A 53 -24.48 16.83 5.06
N GLN A 54 -25.61 17.39 4.63
CA GLN A 54 -26.31 18.44 5.39
C GLN A 54 -26.68 17.96 6.79
N ARG A 55 -27.34 16.79 6.89
CA ARG A 55 -27.76 16.23 8.17
C ARG A 55 -26.57 15.92 9.08
N GLU A 56 -25.49 15.34 8.54
CA GLU A 56 -24.31 14.97 9.31
C GLU A 56 -23.51 16.20 9.77
N ALA A 57 -23.43 17.25 8.95
CA ALA A 57 -22.80 18.51 9.32
C ALA A 57 -23.58 19.27 10.40
N ASP A 58 -24.91 19.35 10.27
CA ASP A 58 -25.77 19.95 11.31
C ASP A 58 -25.71 19.13 12.61
N SER A 59 -25.70 17.80 12.52
CA SER A 59 -25.56 16.91 13.68
C SER A 59 -24.21 17.09 14.36
N LEU A 60 -23.11 17.15 13.61
CA LEU A 60 -21.77 17.37 14.15
C LEU A 60 -21.70 18.68 14.94
N TYR A 61 -22.25 19.75 14.36
CA TYR A 61 -22.27 21.05 15.02
C TYR A 61 -23.14 21.05 16.28
N ALA A 62 -24.31 20.41 16.25
CA ALA A 62 -25.18 20.29 17.42
C ALA A 62 -24.51 19.52 18.57
N VAL A 63 -23.92 18.36 18.27
CA VAL A 63 -23.20 17.53 19.26
C VAL A 63 -21.97 18.26 19.80
N TRP A 64 -21.26 19.02 18.95
CA TRP A 64 -20.16 19.89 19.38
C TRP A 64 -20.61 20.96 20.39
N ARG A 65 -21.73 21.65 20.13
CA ARG A 65 -22.28 22.66 21.05
C ARG A 65 -22.72 22.05 22.37
N GLU A 66 -23.27 20.84 22.36
CA GLU A 66 -23.62 20.10 23.57
C GLU A 66 -22.36 19.71 24.35
N ALA A 67 -21.34 19.16 23.68
CA ALA A 67 -20.06 18.80 24.30
C ALA A 67 -19.37 20.00 24.95
N LEU A 68 -19.41 21.18 24.31
CA LEU A 68 -18.92 22.43 24.91
C LEU A 68 -19.67 22.80 26.19
N SER A 69 -21.01 22.70 26.19
CA SER A 69 -21.81 23.00 27.40
C SER A 69 -21.51 22.05 28.56
N VAL A 70 -21.23 20.77 28.24
CA VAL A 70 -20.82 19.74 29.19
C VAL A 70 -19.43 20.03 29.75
N ALA A 71 -18.51 20.50 28.91
CA ALA A 71 -17.15 20.85 29.31
C ALA A 71 -17.11 22.08 30.24
N GLU A 72 -17.98 23.06 30.03
CA GLU A 72 -18.09 24.28 30.85
C GLU A 72 -18.76 24.05 32.21
N SER A 73 -19.52 22.97 32.36
CA SER A 73 -20.20 22.67 33.61
C SER A 73 -19.24 22.11 34.66
N SER A 74 -19.15 22.78 35.80
CA SER A 74 -18.29 22.41 36.94
C SER A 74 -18.77 21.16 37.70
N ASP A 75 -19.99 20.68 37.43
CA ASP A 75 -20.67 19.60 38.18
C ASP A 75 -20.72 18.26 37.41
N VAL A 76 -20.00 18.15 36.29
CA VAL A 76 -20.04 16.98 35.40
C VAL A 76 -18.81 16.09 35.58
N SER A 77 -19.02 14.78 35.68
CA SER A 77 -17.94 13.78 35.80
C SER A 77 -17.04 13.75 34.55
N LEU A 78 -15.78 13.37 34.75
CA LEU A 78 -14.81 13.17 33.67
C LEU A 78 -15.33 12.19 32.61
N GLU A 79 -15.96 11.08 33.03
CA GLU A 79 -16.55 10.07 32.13
C GLU A 79 -17.59 10.67 31.18
N LYS A 80 -18.45 11.58 31.67
CA LYS A 80 -19.47 12.25 30.84
C LYS A 80 -18.86 13.23 29.85
N ARG A 81 -17.73 13.85 30.20
CA ARG A 81 -16.98 14.72 29.27
C ARG A 81 -16.35 13.88 28.16
N GLU A 82 -15.68 12.79 28.51
CA GLU A 82 -15.11 11.84 27.55
C GLU A 82 -16.17 11.28 26.59
N GLU A 83 -17.34 10.89 27.12
CA GLU A 83 -18.47 10.41 26.30
C GLU A 83 -18.95 11.48 25.30
N ALA A 84 -19.10 12.73 25.75
CA ALA A 84 -19.52 13.83 24.88
C ALA A 84 -18.53 14.09 23.73
N PHE A 85 -17.23 14.12 24.00
CA PHE A 85 -16.22 14.31 22.93
C PHE A 85 -16.06 13.07 22.04
N SER A 86 -16.27 11.87 22.57
CA SER A 86 -16.33 10.65 21.75
C SER A 86 -17.46 10.70 20.73
N LEU A 87 -18.62 11.23 21.10
CA LEU A 87 -19.74 11.43 20.17
C LEU A 87 -19.41 12.46 19.08
N VAL A 88 -18.68 13.53 19.42
CA VAL A 88 -18.21 14.51 18.42
C VAL A 88 -17.29 13.83 17.40
N ASP A 89 -16.32 13.03 17.86
CA ASP A 89 -15.43 12.31 16.94
C ASP A 89 -16.19 11.29 16.07
N GLU A 90 -17.17 10.58 16.63
CA GLU A 90 -18.03 9.68 15.85
C GLU A 90 -18.79 10.42 14.73
N CYS A 91 -19.41 11.56 15.05
CA CYS A 91 -20.05 12.42 14.06
C CYS A 91 -19.06 12.91 13.00
N ALA A 92 -17.85 13.30 13.41
CA ALA A 92 -16.81 13.77 12.49
C ALA A 92 -16.32 12.66 11.55
N GLN A 93 -16.15 11.44 12.08
CA GLN A 93 -15.82 10.24 11.29
C GLN A 93 -16.91 9.90 10.28
N ASN A 94 -18.19 9.96 10.69
CA ASN A 94 -19.32 9.69 9.81
C ASN A 94 -19.37 10.70 8.65
N LEU A 95 -19.28 12.00 8.97
CA LEU A 95 -19.26 13.07 7.97
C LEU A 95 -18.09 12.90 7.00
N LYS A 96 -16.89 12.66 7.51
CA LYS A 96 -15.70 12.42 6.69
C LYS A 96 -15.88 11.24 5.73
N ARG A 97 -16.47 10.14 6.20
CA ARG A 97 -16.76 8.98 5.36
C ARG A 97 -17.77 9.33 4.26
N THR A 98 -18.79 10.12 4.55
CA THR A 98 -19.76 10.59 3.56
C THR A 98 -19.11 11.54 2.55
N ILE A 99 -18.22 12.43 2.99
CA ILE A 99 -17.42 13.30 2.11
C ILE A 99 -16.60 12.44 1.14
N MET A 100 -15.85 11.45 1.64
CA MET A 100 -14.99 10.63 0.77
C MET A 100 -15.79 9.73 -0.19
N ASN A 101 -16.91 9.16 0.23
CA ASN A 101 -17.67 8.18 -0.54
C ASN A 101 -18.69 8.85 -1.49
N VAL A 102 -18.19 9.46 -2.55
CA VAL A 102 -19.04 10.08 -3.59
C VAL A 102 -19.85 9.04 -4.37
N ASN A 103 -19.24 7.90 -4.69
CA ASN A 103 -19.83 6.78 -5.45
C ASN A 103 -19.33 5.43 -4.87
N ALA A 104 -19.65 4.30 -5.52
CA ALA A 104 -19.24 2.97 -5.05
C ALA A 104 -17.81 2.54 -5.41
N TYR A 105 -17.16 3.17 -6.39
CA TYR A 105 -15.97 2.66 -7.08
C TYR A 105 -14.73 3.57 -7.00
N LEU A 106 -14.90 4.87 -6.87
CA LEU A 106 -13.87 5.90 -6.90
C LEU A 106 -14.11 6.93 -5.77
N PRO A 107 -13.65 6.65 -4.54
CA PRO A 107 -13.73 7.58 -3.42
C PRO A 107 -12.77 8.77 -3.60
N LEU A 108 -13.02 9.87 -2.89
CA LEU A 108 -12.07 11.00 -2.82
C LEU A 108 -10.81 10.63 -2.06
N ASP A 109 -9.72 11.29 -2.41
CA ASP A 109 -8.46 11.23 -1.69
C ASP A 109 -8.61 11.83 -0.27
N SER A 110 -7.90 11.27 0.70
CA SER A 110 -7.80 11.82 2.05
C SER A 110 -7.11 13.20 2.09
N LEU A 111 -6.35 13.57 1.05
CA LEU A 111 -5.72 14.88 0.89
C LEU A 111 -6.61 15.89 0.14
N ASP A 112 -7.78 15.49 -0.33
CA ASP A 112 -8.70 16.38 -1.03
C ASP A 112 -9.07 17.56 -0.12
N SER A 113 -9.12 18.76 -0.70
CA SER A 113 -9.55 19.99 -0.02
C SER A 113 -10.86 19.83 0.76
N ALA A 114 -11.80 19.03 0.25
CA ALA A 114 -13.08 18.77 0.90
C ALA A 114 -12.96 18.03 2.25
N VAL A 115 -11.83 17.33 2.47
CA VAL A 115 -11.57 16.49 3.67
C VAL A 115 -10.65 17.20 4.68
N GLN A 116 -10.09 18.36 4.33
CA GLN A 116 -9.09 19.05 5.16
C GLN A 116 -9.67 19.58 6.48
N ASN A 117 -10.78 20.32 6.42
CA ASN A 117 -11.41 20.90 7.61
C ASN A 117 -11.83 19.82 8.62
N ILE A 118 -12.46 18.75 8.15
CA ILE A 118 -12.89 17.65 9.02
C ILE A 118 -11.68 16.87 9.58
N SER A 119 -10.60 16.70 8.81
CA SER A 119 -9.38 16.03 9.31
C SER A 119 -8.64 16.88 10.34
N ALA A 120 -8.60 18.20 10.15
CA ALA A 120 -8.06 19.14 11.13
C ALA A 120 -8.86 19.10 12.43
N MET A 121 -10.20 19.05 12.35
CA MET A 121 -11.07 18.94 13.52
C MET A 121 -10.79 17.65 14.30
N GLN A 122 -10.71 16.49 13.62
CA GLN A 122 -10.39 15.22 14.28
C GLN A 122 -9.02 15.23 14.98
N LYS A 123 -8.03 15.87 14.35
CA LYS A 123 -6.68 16.01 14.92
C LYS A 123 -6.70 16.85 16.20
N LEU A 124 -7.43 17.96 16.20
CA LEU A 124 -7.57 18.83 17.37
C LEU A 124 -8.41 18.18 18.48
N LEU A 125 -9.45 17.41 18.14
CA LEU A 125 -10.23 16.62 19.11
C LEU A 125 -9.33 15.63 19.86
N ALA A 126 -8.38 15.00 19.16
CA ALA A 126 -7.41 14.10 19.79
C ALA A 126 -6.40 14.81 20.73
N ALA A 127 -6.22 16.13 20.58
CA ALA A 127 -5.30 16.95 21.37
C ALA A 127 -6.01 17.77 22.49
N TRP A 128 -7.34 17.68 22.58
CA TRP A 128 -8.20 18.50 23.42
C TRP A 128 -7.79 18.56 24.90
N GLU A 129 -7.32 17.44 25.47
CA GLU A 129 -6.96 17.37 26.89
C GLU A 129 -5.66 18.11 27.25
N SER A 130 -4.87 18.53 26.25
CA SER A 130 -3.50 18.98 26.46
C SER A 130 -3.26 20.49 26.28
N GLU A 131 -4.19 21.24 25.70
CA GLU A 131 -3.97 22.64 25.30
C GLU A 131 -5.24 23.50 25.50
N GLU A 132 -5.14 24.59 26.29
CA GLU A 132 -6.24 25.53 26.57
C GLU A 132 -6.71 26.33 25.32
N ASP A 133 -5.90 26.40 24.26
CA ASP A 133 -6.14 27.21 23.04
C ASP A 133 -6.83 26.42 21.89
N VAL A 134 -7.20 25.15 22.14
CA VAL A 134 -7.80 24.27 21.11
C VAL A 134 -9.29 24.58 20.86
N ARG A 135 -9.95 25.24 21.82
CA ARG A 135 -11.38 25.51 21.80
C ARG A 135 -11.83 26.43 20.68
N ASP A 136 -11.20 27.59 20.54
CA ASP A 136 -11.59 28.56 19.52
C ASP A 136 -11.33 28.00 18.12
N SER A 137 -10.25 27.22 17.97
CA SER A 137 -9.92 26.52 16.73
C SER A 137 -10.97 25.46 16.37
N LEU A 138 -11.46 24.68 17.33
CA LEU A 138 -12.52 23.69 17.09
C LEU A 138 -13.88 24.33 16.81
N GLU A 139 -14.26 25.41 17.50
CA GLU A 139 -15.49 26.16 17.20
C GLU A 139 -15.43 26.73 15.77
N HIS A 140 -14.30 27.33 15.39
CA HIS A 140 -14.10 27.84 14.03
C HIS A 140 -14.21 26.75 12.97
N LEU A 141 -13.59 25.58 13.20
CA LEU A 141 -13.69 24.44 12.28
C LEU A 141 -15.11 23.88 12.21
N ALA A 142 -15.80 23.72 13.34
CA ALA A 142 -17.16 23.21 13.38
C ALA A 142 -18.13 24.14 12.64
N LEU A 143 -17.97 25.47 12.78
CA LEU A 143 -18.71 26.48 12.02
C LEU A 143 -18.37 26.41 10.53
N ALA A 144 -17.10 26.36 10.15
CA ALA A 144 -16.68 26.29 8.75
C ALA A 144 -17.22 25.02 8.05
N ILE A 145 -17.16 23.86 8.72
CA ILE A 145 -17.72 22.60 8.22
C ILE A 145 -19.23 22.74 8.06
N ARG A 146 -19.92 23.31 9.05
CA ARG A 146 -21.36 23.54 8.95
C ARG A 146 -21.68 24.45 7.78
N GLU A 147 -21.06 25.63 7.66
CA GLU A 147 -21.32 26.56 6.55
C GLU A 147 -21.07 25.93 5.19
N GLU A 148 -20.02 25.12 5.07
CA GLU A 148 -19.69 24.41 3.85
C GLU A 148 -20.79 23.40 3.46
N TYR A 149 -21.32 22.64 4.41
CA TYR A 149 -22.20 21.50 4.14
C TYR A 149 -23.68 21.68 4.54
N SER A 150 -24.07 22.76 5.21
CA SER A 150 -25.43 23.00 5.74
C SER A 150 -26.47 23.32 4.68
N SER A 151 -26.05 23.49 3.42
CA SER A 151 -26.94 23.76 2.30
C SER A 151 -26.62 22.85 1.12
N PHE A 152 -27.67 22.55 0.37
CA PHE A 152 -27.56 21.78 -0.87
C PHE A 152 -26.70 22.53 -1.89
N SER A 153 -25.62 21.92 -2.35
CA SER A 153 -24.71 22.55 -3.31
C SER A 153 -24.83 21.96 -4.70
N TRP A 154 -25.42 22.73 -5.62
CA TRP A 154 -25.45 22.40 -7.05
C TRP A 154 -24.04 22.28 -7.65
N LYS A 155 -23.06 23.03 -7.13
CA LYS A 155 -21.67 22.96 -7.57
C LYS A 155 -21.03 21.62 -7.18
N ARG A 156 -21.21 21.17 -5.93
CA ARG A 156 -20.70 19.84 -5.49
C ARG A 156 -21.37 18.72 -6.25
N LEU A 157 -22.68 18.80 -6.46
CA LEU A 157 -23.42 17.82 -7.25
C LEU A 157 -22.89 17.72 -8.68
N GLY A 158 -22.71 18.86 -9.36
CA GLY A 158 -22.14 18.91 -10.71
C GLY A 158 -20.73 18.32 -10.77
N ASN A 159 -19.87 18.67 -9.81
CA ASN A 159 -18.51 18.12 -9.72
C ASN A 159 -18.52 16.61 -9.48
N ALA A 160 -19.41 16.11 -8.61
CA ALA A 160 -19.55 14.69 -8.34
C ALA A 160 -19.91 13.90 -9.61
N TRP A 161 -20.80 14.42 -10.47
CA TRP A 161 -21.12 13.76 -11.73
C TRP A 161 -20.01 13.85 -12.78
N LEU A 162 -19.37 15.01 -12.91
CA LEU A 162 -18.33 15.25 -13.92
C LEU A 162 -17.03 14.50 -13.61
N TYR A 163 -16.61 14.49 -12.35
CA TYR A 163 -15.30 13.97 -11.94
C TYR A 163 -15.38 12.60 -11.25
N HIS A 164 -16.54 12.22 -10.73
CA HIS A 164 -16.72 10.99 -9.94
C HIS A 164 -17.99 10.22 -10.34
N GLY A 165 -18.54 10.48 -11.52
CA GLY A 165 -19.73 9.81 -12.04
C GLY A 165 -19.43 9.01 -13.32
N PHE A 166 -20.48 8.48 -13.93
CA PHE A 166 -20.38 7.65 -15.14
C PHE A 166 -19.79 8.36 -16.37
N LEU A 167 -19.64 9.69 -16.34
CA LEU A 167 -18.99 10.46 -17.40
C LEU A 167 -17.45 10.50 -17.26
N ASN A 168 -16.92 10.06 -16.13
CA ASN A 168 -15.49 10.05 -15.85
C ASN A 168 -14.84 8.71 -16.23
N GLY A 169 -13.72 8.76 -16.95
CA GLY A 169 -13.00 7.57 -17.41
C GLY A 169 -12.42 6.71 -16.29
N ASP A 170 -11.92 7.32 -15.20
CA ASP A 170 -11.37 6.60 -14.05
C ASP A 170 -12.46 5.85 -13.29
N TYR A 171 -13.64 6.48 -13.13
CA TYR A 171 -14.81 5.82 -12.56
C TYR A 171 -15.25 4.62 -13.42
N LEU A 172 -15.44 4.82 -14.73
CA LEU A 172 -15.85 3.74 -15.64
C LEU A 172 -14.84 2.60 -15.61
N ARG A 173 -13.55 2.91 -15.57
CA ARG A 173 -12.48 1.90 -15.48
C ARG A 173 -12.53 1.14 -14.16
N ALA A 174 -12.75 1.82 -13.04
CA ALA A 174 -12.90 1.18 -11.73
C ALA A 174 -14.13 0.26 -11.70
N TYR A 175 -15.26 0.72 -12.25
CA TYR A 175 -16.48 -0.08 -12.42
C TYR A 175 -16.25 -1.32 -13.30
N GLU A 176 -15.69 -1.16 -14.50
CA GLU A 176 -15.36 -2.25 -15.42
C GLU A 176 -14.47 -3.30 -14.75
N ASN A 177 -13.39 -2.85 -14.09
CA ASN A 177 -12.47 -3.72 -13.37
C ASN A 177 -13.19 -4.54 -12.28
N GLN A 178 -14.16 -3.95 -11.57
CA GLN A 178 -14.96 -4.68 -10.59
C GLN A 178 -15.81 -5.74 -11.27
N GLN A 179 -16.53 -5.39 -12.35
CA GLN A 179 -17.37 -6.34 -13.08
C GLN A 179 -16.54 -7.50 -13.63
N GLU A 180 -15.37 -7.24 -14.22
CA GLU A 180 -14.46 -8.28 -14.71
C GLU A 180 -13.96 -9.21 -13.59
N LYS A 181 -13.77 -8.70 -12.38
CA LYS A 181 -13.30 -9.50 -11.24
C LYS A 181 -14.41 -10.28 -10.58
N GLU A 182 -15.59 -9.68 -10.44
CA GLU A 182 -16.64 -10.21 -9.57
C GLU A 182 -17.71 -11.05 -10.28
N ASN A 183 -17.88 -10.86 -11.59
CA ASN A 183 -18.87 -11.56 -12.40
C ASN A 183 -18.73 -13.09 -12.25
N ALA A 184 -19.85 -13.75 -11.94
CA ALA A 184 -19.94 -15.16 -11.64
C ALA A 184 -19.58 -16.04 -12.85
N PHE A 185 -19.96 -15.63 -14.07
CA PHE A 185 -19.57 -16.34 -15.29
C PHE A 185 -18.06 -16.30 -15.48
N VAL A 186 -17.46 -15.13 -15.30
CA VAL A 186 -16.01 -14.95 -15.43
C VAL A 186 -15.27 -15.76 -14.35
N LYS A 187 -15.70 -15.68 -13.09
CA LYS A 187 -15.13 -16.48 -11.99
C LYS A 187 -15.18 -17.98 -12.26
N LYS A 188 -16.26 -18.48 -12.86
CA LYS A 188 -16.44 -19.90 -13.17
C LYS A 188 -15.62 -20.37 -14.38
N THR A 189 -15.50 -19.54 -15.42
CA THR A 189 -14.85 -19.91 -16.68
C THR A 189 -13.35 -19.63 -16.69
N ARG A 190 -12.89 -18.60 -15.96
CA ARG A 190 -11.49 -18.16 -15.91
C ARG A 190 -10.52 -19.30 -15.55
N PRO A 191 -10.74 -20.14 -14.51
CA PRO A 191 -9.81 -21.23 -14.19
C PRO A 191 -9.68 -22.26 -15.32
N VAL A 192 -10.78 -22.55 -16.03
CA VAL A 192 -10.79 -23.49 -17.16
C VAL A 192 -10.00 -22.93 -18.34
N TYR A 193 -10.25 -21.66 -18.69
CA TYR A 193 -9.51 -20.97 -19.74
C TYR A 193 -8.02 -20.87 -19.40
N GLN A 194 -7.67 -20.47 -18.18
CA GLN A 194 -6.28 -20.37 -17.74
C GLN A 194 -5.59 -21.73 -17.74
N ALA A 195 -6.28 -22.80 -17.34
CA ALA A 195 -5.73 -24.15 -17.43
C ALA A 195 -5.47 -24.58 -18.88
N PHE A 196 -6.36 -24.23 -19.81
CA PHE A 196 -6.16 -24.46 -21.23
C PHE A 196 -4.98 -23.64 -21.78
N ALA A 197 -4.97 -22.32 -21.54
CA ALA A 197 -3.93 -21.41 -21.99
C ALA A 197 -2.55 -21.85 -21.48
N TRP A 198 -2.45 -22.26 -20.22
CA TRP A 198 -1.20 -22.77 -19.67
C TRP A 198 -0.80 -24.12 -20.26
N LYS A 199 -1.70 -25.12 -20.27
CA LYS A 199 -1.35 -26.48 -20.71
C LYS A 199 -1.06 -26.58 -22.21
N VAL A 200 -1.74 -25.78 -23.02
CA VAL A 200 -1.65 -25.84 -24.50
C VAL A 200 -0.73 -24.77 -25.06
N LEU A 201 -0.84 -23.52 -24.60
CA LEU A 201 -0.10 -22.39 -25.15
C LEU A 201 1.12 -21.99 -24.31
N ARG A 202 1.28 -22.57 -23.11
CA ARG A 202 2.28 -22.14 -22.11
C ARG A 202 2.19 -20.66 -21.76
N ASP A 203 1.00 -20.08 -21.92
CA ASP A 203 0.74 -18.68 -21.59
C ASP A 203 0.40 -18.55 -20.10
N PRO A 204 1.22 -17.81 -19.32
CA PRO A 204 0.96 -17.61 -17.90
C PRO A 204 -0.06 -16.48 -17.61
N GLY A 205 -0.64 -15.88 -18.66
CA GLY A 205 -1.61 -14.80 -18.55
C GLY A 205 -0.97 -13.42 -18.32
N GLU A 206 -1.78 -12.47 -17.86
CA GLU A 206 -1.44 -11.04 -17.85
C GLU A 206 -0.47 -10.60 -16.74
N LYS A 207 -0.33 -11.39 -15.67
CA LYS A 207 0.43 -10.98 -14.47
C LYS A 207 1.84 -11.54 -14.40
N ALA A 208 2.16 -12.56 -15.18
CA ALA A 208 3.39 -13.32 -15.05
C ALA A 208 4.13 -13.44 -16.39
N VAL A 209 5.45 -13.44 -16.38
CA VAL A 209 6.31 -13.72 -17.53
C VAL A 209 7.06 -15.01 -17.24
N VAL A 210 6.94 -15.99 -18.13
CA VAL A 210 7.65 -17.28 -18.04
C VAL A 210 8.99 -17.16 -18.74
N ALA A 211 10.05 -17.67 -18.13
CA ALA A 211 11.38 -17.65 -18.72
C ALA A 211 12.07 -19.02 -18.73
N ASP A 212 11.99 -19.75 -17.63
CA ASP A 212 12.34 -21.18 -17.53
C ASP A 212 11.18 -21.93 -16.86
N SER A 213 11.15 -23.26 -17.01
CA SER A 213 10.11 -24.19 -16.52
C SER A 213 9.80 -24.05 -15.02
N ASN A 214 10.70 -23.44 -14.24
CA ASN A 214 10.54 -23.25 -12.80
C ASN A 214 10.46 -21.78 -12.36
N PHE A 215 10.69 -20.80 -13.25
CA PHE A 215 10.73 -19.38 -12.89
C PHE A 215 9.59 -18.59 -13.51
N LEU A 216 8.87 -17.87 -12.65
CA LEU A 216 7.89 -16.86 -13.07
C LEU A 216 8.34 -15.48 -12.61
N PHE A 217 8.36 -14.51 -13.51
CA PHE A 217 8.61 -13.11 -13.20
C PHE A 217 7.30 -12.36 -13.13
N TYR A 218 7.18 -11.41 -12.20
CA TYR A 218 6.03 -10.53 -12.19
C TYR A 218 6.13 -9.53 -13.34
N ARG A 219 5.05 -9.38 -14.11
CA ARG A 219 5.10 -8.59 -15.35
C ARG A 219 5.50 -7.13 -15.11
N GLN A 220 5.02 -6.50 -14.04
CA GLN A 220 5.40 -5.11 -13.74
C GLN A 220 6.88 -4.95 -13.39
N ASP A 221 7.50 -5.95 -12.75
CA ASP A 221 8.95 -5.92 -12.49
C ASP A 221 9.72 -5.93 -13.82
N VAL A 222 9.27 -6.70 -14.82
CA VAL A 222 9.89 -6.76 -16.14
C VAL A 222 9.65 -5.47 -16.93
N ASP A 223 8.39 -4.98 -16.95
CA ASP A 223 8.01 -3.73 -17.60
C ASP A 223 8.83 -2.54 -17.08
N PHE A 224 9.12 -2.52 -15.77
CA PHE A 224 9.90 -1.47 -15.15
C PHE A 224 11.31 -1.36 -15.75
N LEU A 225 11.93 -2.48 -16.13
CA LEU A 225 13.29 -2.48 -16.70
C LEU A 225 13.38 -1.89 -18.10
N VAL A 226 12.30 -1.98 -18.88
CA VAL A 226 12.29 -1.62 -20.30
C VAL A 226 11.65 -0.26 -20.56
N LYS A 227 10.87 0.26 -19.61
CA LYS A 227 10.24 1.58 -19.72
C LYS A 227 11.25 2.69 -19.35
N PRO A 228 11.07 3.93 -19.85
CA PRO A 228 11.92 5.05 -19.45
C PRO A 228 11.80 5.38 -17.96
N ALA A 229 12.66 6.24 -17.42
CA ALA A 229 12.56 6.68 -16.03
C ALA A 229 11.22 7.41 -15.78
N PRO A 230 10.49 7.11 -14.68
CA PRO A 230 9.24 7.80 -14.34
C PRO A 230 9.42 9.19 -13.73
N TRP A 231 10.62 9.53 -13.23
CA TRP A 231 10.91 10.85 -12.66
C TRP A 231 11.41 11.83 -13.73
N THR A 232 10.48 12.58 -14.32
CA THR A 232 10.75 13.76 -15.16
C THR A 232 10.47 15.04 -14.39
N THR A 233 11.10 16.15 -14.76
CA THR A 233 10.93 17.46 -14.08
C THR A 233 9.46 17.92 -14.04
N ASP A 234 8.67 17.56 -15.06
CA ASP A 234 7.26 17.96 -15.17
C ASP A 234 6.27 16.93 -14.57
N SER A 235 6.77 15.86 -13.94
CA SER A 235 5.88 14.84 -13.35
C SER A 235 5.31 15.32 -12.02
N LEU A 236 3.98 15.40 -11.92
CA LEU A 236 3.27 15.60 -10.65
C LEU A 236 3.49 14.44 -9.66
N ASP A 237 3.92 13.29 -10.17
CA ASP A 237 4.12 12.05 -9.43
C ASP A 237 5.61 11.68 -9.33
N ASN A 238 6.44 12.64 -8.92
CA ASN A 238 7.89 12.48 -8.91
C ASN A 238 8.39 11.81 -7.61
N PRO A 239 8.93 10.57 -7.66
CA PRO A 239 9.41 9.86 -6.48
C PRO A 239 10.58 10.57 -5.78
N ILE A 240 11.42 11.30 -6.50
CA ILE A 240 12.53 12.05 -5.90
C ILE A 240 11.98 13.17 -5.03
N GLU A 241 11.01 13.94 -5.54
CA GLU A 241 10.39 15.02 -4.78
C GLU A 241 9.67 14.51 -3.54
N ALA A 242 8.95 13.39 -3.65
CA ALA A 242 8.26 12.77 -2.53
C ALA A 242 9.24 12.32 -1.43
N VAL A 243 10.40 11.75 -1.80
CA VAL A 243 11.47 11.41 -0.84
C VAL A 243 12.03 12.65 -0.16
N LEU A 244 12.31 13.71 -0.91
CA LEU A 244 12.84 14.95 -0.34
C LEU A 244 11.83 15.65 0.57
N ASP A 245 10.54 15.66 0.22
CA ASP A 245 9.47 16.21 1.04
C ASP A 245 9.32 15.40 2.34
N PHE A 246 9.28 14.07 2.24
CA PHE A 246 9.18 13.21 3.42
C PHE A 246 10.41 13.34 4.34
N LYS A 247 11.62 13.47 3.77
CA LYS A 247 12.83 13.77 4.54
C LYS A 247 12.66 15.06 5.35
N LYS A 248 12.19 16.14 4.73
CA LYS A 248 11.95 17.42 5.40
C LYS A 248 10.91 17.31 6.52
N GLU A 249 9.84 16.56 6.31
CA GLU A 249 8.80 16.34 7.33
C GLU A 249 9.35 15.59 8.57
N LEU A 250 10.26 14.63 8.37
CA LEU A 250 10.93 13.93 9.46
C LEU A 250 11.99 14.79 10.16
N GLU A 251 12.76 15.58 9.41
CA GLU A 251 13.76 16.50 9.95
C GLU A 251 13.15 17.55 10.87
N LYS A 252 11.94 18.06 10.56
CA LYS A 252 11.17 18.95 11.45
C LYS A 252 10.91 18.35 12.84
N LYS A 253 10.90 17.02 12.94
CA LYS A 253 10.70 16.26 14.19
C LYS A 253 12.01 15.72 14.76
N GLY A 254 13.16 16.08 14.20
CA GLY A 254 14.48 15.60 14.62
C GLY A 254 14.73 14.13 14.30
N ILE A 255 14.08 13.59 13.27
CA ILE A 255 14.17 12.17 12.88
C ILE A 255 14.95 12.05 11.57
N GLU A 256 15.97 11.21 11.55
CA GLU A 256 16.70 10.90 10.32
C GLU A 256 15.89 9.97 9.40
N LEU A 257 16.03 10.13 8.09
CA LEU A 257 15.48 9.23 7.08
C LEU A 257 16.61 8.38 6.47
N LEU A 258 16.40 7.06 6.40
CA LEU A 258 17.20 6.11 5.61
C LEU A 258 16.30 5.43 4.57
N VAL A 259 16.56 5.66 3.29
CA VAL A 259 15.81 5.04 2.19
C VAL A 259 16.43 3.70 1.80
N VAL A 260 15.60 2.69 1.57
CA VAL A 260 16.01 1.35 1.13
C VAL A 260 15.25 1.02 -0.14
N VAL A 261 15.96 0.95 -1.26
CA VAL A 261 15.37 0.54 -2.55
C VAL A 261 15.72 -0.91 -2.81
N VAL A 262 14.72 -1.78 -2.80
CA VAL A 262 14.89 -3.21 -3.05
C VAL A 262 14.88 -3.47 -4.57
N PRO A 263 15.96 -4.05 -5.15
CA PRO A 263 15.93 -4.45 -6.55
C PRO A 263 14.89 -5.54 -6.77
N GLY A 264 14.21 -5.53 -7.91
CA GLY A 264 13.32 -6.59 -8.31
C GLY A 264 14.09 -7.84 -8.73
N LYS A 265 13.44 -9.00 -8.69
CA LYS A 265 13.98 -10.26 -9.20
C LYS A 265 14.57 -10.15 -10.62
N PRO A 266 13.95 -9.48 -11.61
CA PRO A 266 14.51 -9.41 -12.96
C PRO A 266 15.72 -8.47 -13.07
N THR A 267 15.93 -7.54 -12.14
CA THR A 267 17.18 -6.77 -12.05
C THR A 267 18.33 -7.62 -11.56
N ILE A 268 18.09 -8.51 -10.60
CA ILE A 268 19.11 -9.41 -10.07
C ILE A 268 19.35 -10.59 -11.02
N TYR A 269 18.33 -11.12 -11.68
CA TYR A 269 18.39 -12.29 -12.56
C TYR A 269 17.90 -12.03 -14.00
N PRO A 270 18.43 -11.02 -14.73
CA PRO A 270 17.99 -10.74 -16.09
C PRO A 270 18.33 -11.87 -17.07
N GLU A 271 19.38 -12.65 -16.81
CA GLU A 271 19.79 -13.79 -17.64
C GLU A 271 18.81 -14.96 -17.60
N ILE A 272 18.03 -15.08 -16.52
CA ILE A 272 16.98 -16.10 -16.44
C ILE A 272 15.82 -15.70 -17.37
N LEU A 273 15.51 -14.39 -17.48
CA LEU A 273 14.50 -13.88 -18.42
C LEU A 273 14.92 -14.09 -19.87
N ASN A 274 16.15 -13.71 -20.20
CA ASN A 274 16.71 -13.89 -21.53
C ASN A 274 18.24 -14.05 -21.41
N PRO A 275 18.82 -15.17 -21.84
CA PRO A 275 20.26 -15.41 -21.75
C PRO A 275 21.12 -14.33 -22.41
N GLN A 276 20.61 -13.63 -23.42
CA GLN A 276 21.32 -12.51 -24.08
C GLN A 276 21.50 -11.29 -23.15
N LEU A 277 20.68 -11.19 -22.10
CA LEU A 277 20.79 -10.12 -21.09
C LEU A 277 21.84 -10.43 -20.02
N TYR A 278 22.55 -11.57 -20.10
CA TYR A 278 23.62 -11.92 -19.16
C TYR A 278 24.68 -10.81 -19.05
N GLY A 279 25.07 -10.22 -20.18
CA GLY A 279 26.02 -9.11 -20.23
C GLY A 279 25.50 -7.78 -19.69
N LEU A 280 24.18 -7.62 -19.52
CA LEU A 280 23.55 -6.41 -18.96
C LEU A 280 23.47 -6.45 -17.43
N SER A 281 23.69 -7.61 -16.79
CA SER A 281 23.76 -7.76 -15.34
C SER A 281 24.84 -6.83 -14.76
N GLY A 282 24.42 -5.77 -14.07
CA GLY A 282 25.33 -4.85 -13.36
C GLY A 282 25.77 -3.62 -14.13
N MET A 283 25.28 -3.40 -15.35
CA MET A 283 25.47 -2.11 -16.01
C MET A 283 24.51 -1.06 -15.42
N ASN A 284 24.89 0.23 -15.54
CA ASN A 284 24.13 1.44 -15.14
C ASN A 284 22.75 1.62 -15.82
N ILE A 285 22.18 0.53 -16.37
CA ILE A 285 20.88 0.47 -17.02
C ILE A 285 19.75 0.30 -15.98
N SER A 286 20.04 -0.21 -14.77
CA SER A 286 19.02 -0.29 -13.72
C SER A 286 18.55 1.10 -13.31
N LEU A 287 17.29 1.40 -13.63
CA LEU A 287 16.60 2.62 -13.22
C LEU A 287 16.63 2.79 -11.69
N GLY A 288 16.40 1.71 -10.95
CA GLY A 288 16.47 1.73 -9.50
C GLY A 288 17.86 2.09 -8.97
N ARG A 289 18.94 1.61 -9.62
CA ARG A 289 20.30 2.03 -9.26
C ARG A 289 20.54 3.52 -9.52
N ARG A 290 20.11 4.04 -10.67
CA ARG A 290 20.18 5.47 -11.00
C ARG A 290 19.40 6.33 -10.01
N PHE A 291 18.27 5.83 -9.52
CA PHE A 291 17.49 6.50 -8.49
C PHE A 291 18.26 6.58 -7.16
N VAL A 292 18.88 5.47 -6.72
CA VAL A 292 19.75 5.45 -5.52
C VAL A 292 20.91 6.45 -5.64
N ASP A 293 21.61 6.47 -6.78
CA ASP A 293 22.73 7.39 -6.98
C ASP A 293 22.26 8.87 -7.01
N THR A 294 21.10 9.14 -7.61
CA THR A 294 20.47 10.47 -7.55
C THR A 294 20.17 10.90 -6.12
N LEU A 295 19.54 10.03 -5.31
CA LEU A 295 19.24 10.34 -3.90
C LEU A 295 20.51 10.62 -3.09
N ARG A 296 21.60 9.88 -3.33
CA ARG A 296 22.91 10.15 -2.69
C ARG A 296 23.45 11.52 -3.06
N SER A 297 23.38 11.90 -4.34
CA SER A 297 23.82 13.22 -4.80
C SER A 297 23.04 14.38 -4.16
N LEU A 298 21.81 14.09 -3.70
CA LEU A 298 20.93 15.01 -2.98
C LEU A 298 21.06 14.93 -1.45
N ASN A 299 22.12 14.27 -0.93
CA ASN A 299 22.37 14.10 0.50
C ASN A 299 21.21 13.39 1.25
N VAL A 300 20.57 12.41 0.61
CA VAL A 300 19.64 11.50 1.28
C VAL A 300 20.42 10.24 1.70
N ASN A 301 20.26 9.82 2.95
CA ASN A 301 20.82 8.53 3.38
C ASN A 301 20.07 7.42 2.64
N VAL A 302 20.78 6.61 1.85
CA VAL A 302 20.17 5.55 1.06
C VAL A 302 21.06 4.31 0.97
N VAL A 303 20.44 3.16 1.20
CA VAL A 303 21.07 1.84 1.14
C VAL A 303 21.17 1.38 -0.31
N ASN A 304 22.35 0.89 -0.70
CA ASN A 304 22.56 0.26 -2.00
C ASN A 304 22.51 -1.26 -1.86
N LEU A 305 21.37 -1.86 -2.19
CA LEU A 305 21.19 -3.31 -2.20
C LEU A 305 21.62 -3.99 -3.51
N TYR A 306 21.73 -3.24 -4.61
CA TYR A 306 22.08 -3.79 -5.93
C TYR A 306 23.44 -4.49 -5.91
N THR A 307 24.50 -3.79 -5.48
CA THR A 307 25.86 -4.34 -5.50
C THR A 307 26.02 -5.57 -4.60
N PRO A 308 25.59 -5.54 -3.32
CA PRO A 308 25.75 -6.70 -2.44
C PRO A 308 24.94 -7.92 -2.90
N LEU A 309 23.72 -7.73 -3.41
CA LEU A 309 22.91 -8.85 -3.91
C LEU A 309 23.49 -9.44 -5.20
N MET A 310 23.98 -8.60 -6.11
CA MET A 310 24.70 -9.08 -7.31
C MET A 310 25.99 -9.86 -6.97
N GLN A 311 26.72 -9.44 -5.94
CA GLN A 311 27.89 -10.17 -5.45
C GLN A 311 27.49 -11.51 -4.80
N ALA A 312 26.42 -11.51 -4.00
CA ALA A 312 25.92 -12.72 -3.35
C ALA A 312 25.38 -13.74 -4.36
N LYS A 313 24.78 -13.27 -5.47
CA LYS A 313 24.30 -14.10 -6.58
C LYS A 313 25.40 -14.97 -7.19
N GLN A 314 26.66 -14.53 -7.18
CA GLN A 314 27.79 -15.32 -7.69
C GLN A 314 28.01 -16.63 -6.91
N LYS A 315 27.40 -16.76 -5.72
CA LYS A 315 27.45 -17.96 -4.88
C LYS A 315 26.18 -18.79 -4.97
N ASP A 316 25.25 -18.45 -5.85
CA ASP A 316 24.00 -19.17 -6.00
C ASP A 316 24.25 -20.62 -6.39
N ARG A 317 23.41 -21.50 -5.85
CA ARG A 317 23.38 -22.92 -6.18
C ARG A 317 22.01 -23.28 -6.67
N ARG A 318 21.89 -24.44 -7.32
CA ARG A 318 20.59 -24.98 -7.74
C ARG A 318 19.68 -25.08 -6.51
N LYS A 319 18.56 -24.33 -6.51
CA LYS A 319 17.56 -24.19 -5.43
C LYS A 319 17.94 -23.26 -4.26
N ASP A 320 19.09 -22.58 -4.30
CA ASP A 320 19.52 -21.59 -3.30
C ASP A 320 19.79 -20.23 -3.95
N PHE A 321 18.72 -19.68 -4.54
CA PHE A 321 18.71 -18.34 -5.14
C PHE A 321 18.42 -17.28 -4.08
N LEU A 322 18.70 -16.01 -4.40
CA LEU A 322 18.34 -14.87 -3.56
C LEU A 322 16.85 -14.52 -3.64
N TYR A 323 16.14 -15.00 -4.65
CA TYR A 323 14.71 -14.80 -4.85
C TYR A 323 13.99 -16.12 -5.07
N LEU A 324 12.74 -16.18 -4.62
CA LEU A 324 11.86 -17.31 -4.82
C LEU A 324 11.51 -17.47 -6.30
N ASN A 325 11.33 -18.71 -6.76
CA ASN A 325 11.30 -18.99 -8.19
C ASN A 325 10.03 -18.46 -8.86
N THR A 326 8.87 -18.67 -8.22
CA THR A 326 7.54 -18.31 -8.74
C THR A 326 6.88 -17.19 -7.93
N ASP A 327 7.69 -16.39 -7.25
CA ASP A 327 7.27 -15.32 -6.34
C ASP A 327 8.07 -14.05 -6.63
N THR A 328 7.55 -12.87 -6.28
CA THR A 328 8.25 -11.59 -6.42
C THR A 328 9.39 -11.44 -5.43
N HIS A 329 9.28 -12.02 -4.24
CA HIS A 329 10.12 -11.70 -3.10
C HIS A 329 11.43 -12.48 -3.05
N TRP A 330 12.35 -11.97 -2.21
CA TRP A 330 13.57 -12.67 -1.86
C TRP A 330 13.32 -14.00 -1.12
N THR A 331 14.31 -14.89 -1.17
CA THR A 331 14.42 -16.00 -0.22
C THR A 331 14.86 -15.46 1.16
N PRO A 332 14.77 -16.25 2.25
CA PRO A 332 15.30 -15.83 3.55
C PRO A 332 16.79 -15.46 3.48
N ARG A 333 17.58 -16.16 2.66
CA ARG A 333 18.99 -15.82 2.39
C ARG A 333 19.13 -14.40 1.83
N GLY A 334 18.31 -14.03 0.83
CA GLY A 334 18.30 -12.68 0.27
C GLY A 334 17.90 -11.61 1.31
N ALA A 335 16.86 -11.89 2.09
CA ALA A 335 16.40 -11.01 3.18
C ALA A 335 17.46 -10.78 4.26
N GLN A 336 18.20 -11.83 4.65
CA GLN A 336 19.30 -11.75 5.61
C GLN A 336 20.46 -10.90 5.11
N ILE A 337 20.84 -11.06 3.84
CA ILE A 337 21.90 -10.24 3.23
C ILE A 337 21.45 -8.78 3.21
N ALA A 338 20.22 -8.49 2.82
CA ALA A 338 19.68 -7.13 2.84
C ALA A 338 19.68 -6.54 4.26
N ALA A 339 19.22 -7.29 5.27
CA ALA A 339 19.24 -6.87 6.66
C ALA A 339 20.65 -6.51 7.16
N LYS A 340 21.66 -7.31 6.81
CA LYS A 340 23.05 -7.04 7.15
C LYS A 340 23.56 -5.74 6.51
N VAL A 341 23.31 -5.55 5.22
CA VAL A 341 23.73 -4.34 4.49
C VAL A 341 23.05 -3.10 5.07
N ILE A 342 21.75 -3.18 5.37
CA ILE A 342 21.00 -2.10 6.01
C ILE A 342 21.57 -1.81 7.39
N ALA A 343 21.87 -2.84 8.19
CA ALA A 343 22.48 -2.66 9.52
C ALA A 343 23.83 -1.96 9.44
N ASP A 344 24.66 -2.31 8.46
CA ASP A 344 25.98 -1.69 8.27
C ASP A 344 25.87 -0.22 7.84
N ASP A 345 24.84 0.15 7.08
CA ASP A 345 24.57 1.56 6.77
C ASP A 345 23.98 2.31 7.98
N VAL A 346 23.09 1.70 8.76
CA VAL A 346 22.57 2.29 10.01
C VAL A 346 23.71 2.56 11.00
N LYS A 347 24.67 1.64 11.15
CA LYS A 347 25.83 1.79 12.05
C LYS A 347 26.72 2.99 11.73
N LYS A 348 26.66 3.53 10.50
CA LYS A 348 27.39 4.73 10.08
C LYS A 348 26.68 6.03 10.45
N LEU A 349 25.38 5.96 10.77
CA LEU A 349 24.58 7.14 11.12
C LEU A 349 24.82 7.54 12.59
N PRO A 350 24.73 8.85 12.92
CA PRO A 350 24.89 9.33 14.30
C PRO A 350 23.96 8.66 15.31
N VAL A 351 22.73 8.36 14.88
CA VAL A 351 21.70 7.70 15.69
C VAL A 351 22.15 6.35 16.28
N ALA A 352 23.04 5.61 15.61
CA ALA A 352 23.48 4.29 16.04
C ALA A 352 24.13 4.26 17.43
N LYS A 353 24.70 5.39 17.89
CA LYS A 353 25.39 5.50 19.18
C LYS A 353 24.48 5.41 20.39
N ASN A 354 23.20 5.75 20.22
CA ASN A 354 22.23 5.91 21.32
C ASN A 354 21.05 4.94 21.20
N LEU A 355 21.21 3.85 20.47
CA LEU A 355 20.18 2.83 20.33
C LEU A 355 20.06 2.00 21.62
N PRO A 356 18.83 1.68 22.08
CA PRO A 356 18.65 0.78 23.20
C PRO A 356 19.19 -0.60 22.85
N HIS A 357 19.85 -1.22 23.82
CA HIS A 357 20.43 -2.54 23.63
C HIS A 357 19.41 -3.65 23.91
N GLU A 358 19.35 -4.63 23.02
CA GLU A 358 18.56 -5.85 23.19
C GLU A 358 19.18 -7.00 22.40
N ASP A 359 19.34 -8.14 23.07
CA ASP A 359 19.96 -9.32 22.47
C ASP A 359 18.94 -10.24 21.82
N TRP A 360 19.29 -10.70 20.63
CA TRP A 360 18.48 -11.57 19.80
C TRP A 360 19.27 -12.80 19.39
N VAL A 361 18.61 -13.95 19.42
CA VAL A 361 19.12 -15.23 18.89
C VAL A 361 18.18 -15.70 17.78
N ASP A 362 18.65 -16.58 16.91
CA ASP A 362 17.80 -17.19 15.90
C ASP A 362 17.90 -18.71 15.89
N SER A 363 16.85 -19.33 15.36
CA SER A 363 16.75 -20.77 15.20
C SER A 363 16.24 -21.10 13.79
N LEU A 364 16.86 -22.10 13.16
CA LEU A 364 16.46 -22.60 11.84
C LEU A 364 15.02 -23.13 11.88
N VAL A 365 14.22 -22.72 10.90
CA VAL A 365 12.85 -23.16 10.65
C VAL A 365 12.66 -23.41 9.16
N MET A 366 11.93 -24.47 8.83
CA MET A 366 11.59 -24.81 7.44
C MET A 366 10.16 -24.35 7.15
N VAL A 367 9.94 -23.72 6.00
CA VAL A 367 8.60 -23.36 5.55
C VAL A 367 8.43 -23.67 4.07
N ASP A 368 7.28 -24.23 3.71
CA ASP A 368 6.88 -24.41 2.32
C ASP A 368 6.09 -23.17 1.88
N ARG A 369 6.44 -22.62 0.70
CA ARG A 369 5.79 -21.43 0.16
C ARG A 369 5.25 -21.65 -1.24
N VAL A 370 4.00 -21.23 -1.43
CA VAL A 370 3.42 -20.99 -2.75
C VAL A 370 3.84 -19.59 -3.18
N GLY A 371 4.33 -19.44 -4.40
CA GLY A 371 4.78 -18.14 -4.89
C GLY A 371 3.63 -17.24 -5.33
N ASP A 372 3.69 -15.96 -4.98
CA ASP A 372 2.66 -14.97 -5.27
C ASP A 372 2.40 -14.75 -6.78
N VAL A 373 3.42 -14.87 -7.63
CA VAL A 373 3.28 -14.74 -9.10
C VAL A 373 2.49 -15.93 -9.65
N ALA A 374 2.74 -17.14 -9.15
CA ALA A 374 1.93 -18.30 -9.50
C ALA A 374 0.47 -18.11 -9.06
N THR A 375 0.24 -17.58 -7.85
CA THR A 375 -1.12 -17.28 -7.37
C THR A 375 -1.81 -16.20 -8.18
N MET A 376 -1.14 -15.08 -8.50
CA MET A 376 -1.71 -14.03 -9.35
C MET A 376 -2.03 -14.52 -10.76
N ALA A 377 -1.32 -15.55 -11.24
CA ALA A 377 -1.57 -16.20 -12.51
C ALA A 377 -2.60 -17.34 -12.43
N ASN A 378 -3.06 -17.73 -11.23
CA ASN A 378 -3.84 -18.94 -10.94
C ASN A 378 -3.19 -20.23 -11.49
N LEU A 379 -1.87 -20.36 -11.27
CA LEU A 379 -1.04 -21.48 -11.74
C LEU A 379 -0.39 -22.26 -10.59
N GLU A 380 -0.93 -22.19 -9.38
CA GLU A 380 -0.37 -22.90 -8.22
C GLU A 380 -0.33 -24.43 -8.43
N TYR A 381 -1.28 -24.97 -9.20
CA TYR A 381 -1.29 -26.39 -9.55
C TYR A 381 -0.17 -26.79 -10.52
N ALA A 382 0.41 -25.82 -11.24
CA ALA A 382 1.44 -26.04 -12.24
C ALA A 382 2.87 -25.88 -11.69
N PHE A 383 3.01 -25.18 -10.56
CA PHE A 383 4.30 -24.88 -9.95
C PHE A 383 4.38 -25.45 -8.54
N PRO A 384 5.40 -26.27 -8.22
CA PRO A 384 5.54 -26.85 -6.90
C PRO A 384 5.81 -25.78 -5.84
N GLN A 385 5.38 -26.05 -4.61
CA GLN A 385 5.77 -25.25 -3.45
C GLN A 385 7.29 -25.26 -3.27
N GLN A 386 7.84 -24.11 -2.91
CA GLN A 386 9.26 -23.97 -2.64
C GLN A 386 9.49 -24.06 -1.13
N ARG A 387 10.22 -25.08 -0.71
CA ARG A 387 10.70 -25.22 0.66
C ARG A 387 11.90 -24.31 0.88
N VAL A 388 11.86 -23.47 1.91
CA VAL A 388 12.95 -22.55 2.26
C VAL A 388 13.39 -22.71 3.71
N GLU A 389 14.69 -22.49 3.91
CA GLU A 389 15.36 -22.40 5.21
C GLU A 389 15.29 -20.94 5.69
N ALA A 390 14.55 -20.68 6.76
CA ALA A 390 14.46 -19.36 7.39
C ALA A 390 14.97 -19.43 8.83
N PHE A 391 15.28 -18.27 9.42
CA PHE A 391 15.83 -18.18 10.76
C PHE A 391 14.94 -17.29 11.61
N GLN A 392 14.17 -17.91 12.51
CA GLN A 392 13.24 -17.18 13.38
C GLN A 392 14.01 -16.51 14.51
N VAL A 393 13.93 -15.19 14.56
CA VAL A 393 14.58 -14.35 15.56
C VAL A 393 13.73 -14.25 16.82
N LYS A 394 14.36 -14.48 17.96
CA LYS A 394 13.77 -14.51 19.30
C LYS A 394 14.59 -13.64 20.23
N ASN A 395 13.92 -13.03 21.20
CA ASN A 395 14.62 -12.34 22.28
C ASN A 395 15.44 -13.35 23.09
N ALA A 396 16.73 -13.06 23.31
CA ALA A 396 17.65 -14.00 23.94
C ALA A 396 17.32 -14.28 25.42
N LYS A 397 16.63 -13.36 26.11
CA LYS A 397 16.26 -13.49 27.52
C LYS A 397 14.92 -14.20 27.71
N THR A 398 13.90 -13.84 26.92
CA THR A 398 12.54 -14.37 27.08
C THR A 398 12.26 -15.58 26.20
N GLY A 399 13.05 -15.81 25.15
CA GLY A 399 12.82 -16.84 24.14
C GLY A 399 11.62 -16.57 23.21
N THR A 400 10.92 -15.45 23.39
CA THR A 400 9.74 -15.10 22.60
C THR A 400 10.15 -14.62 21.20
N PRO A 401 9.40 -14.97 20.13
CA PRO A 401 9.61 -14.39 18.81
C PRO A 401 9.61 -12.87 18.84
N ARG A 402 10.40 -12.24 17.97
CA ARG A 402 10.46 -10.78 17.88
C ARG A 402 9.11 -10.21 17.48
N GLY A 403 8.61 -9.25 18.26
CA GLY A 403 7.44 -8.44 17.96
C GLY A 403 7.75 -6.96 17.81
N ASN A 404 6.75 -6.16 17.47
CA ASN A 404 6.86 -4.70 17.43
C ASN A 404 6.69 -4.09 18.83
N ASP A 405 7.71 -3.38 19.30
CA ASP A 405 7.62 -2.52 20.48
C ASP A 405 7.83 -1.05 20.08
N PHE A 406 6.73 -0.37 19.77
CA PHE A 406 6.76 1.04 19.37
C PHE A 406 7.25 1.98 20.47
N ARG A 407 7.21 1.60 21.75
CA ARG A 407 7.65 2.47 22.85
C ARG A 407 9.17 2.39 23.02
N LYS A 408 9.71 1.18 23.00
CA LYS A 408 11.15 0.94 23.18
C LYS A 408 11.96 1.20 21.92
N ALA A 409 11.40 0.94 20.74
CA ALA A 409 12.13 1.11 19.49
C ALA A 409 12.45 2.59 19.19
N LYS A 410 13.71 2.85 18.85
CA LYS A 410 14.19 4.14 18.31
C LYS A 410 14.18 4.18 16.78
N ILE A 411 14.08 3.02 16.15
CA ILE A 411 14.00 2.84 14.70
C ILE A 411 12.57 2.43 14.34
N LEU A 412 11.94 3.19 13.44
CA LEU A 412 10.67 2.84 12.81
C LEU A 412 10.91 2.46 11.35
N ILE A 413 10.36 1.33 10.92
CA ILE A 413 10.46 0.85 9.55
C ILE A 413 9.12 1.05 8.85
N LEU A 414 9.14 1.65 7.68
CA LEU A 414 8.03 1.68 6.74
C LEU A 414 8.39 0.76 5.58
N GLY A 415 7.51 -0.16 5.19
CA GLY A 415 7.83 -1.14 4.15
C GLY A 415 6.64 -1.69 3.39
N ASP A 416 6.93 -2.41 2.31
CA ASP A 416 5.95 -3.13 1.51
C ASP A 416 5.91 -4.64 1.84
N SER A 417 5.45 -5.46 0.90
CA SER A 417 5.37 -6.90 1.04
C SER A 417 6.73 -7.59 1.24
N TYR A 418 7.85 -7.00 0.83
CA TYR A 418 9.21 -7.44 1.17
C TYR A 418 9.52 -7.30 2.66
N SER A 419 8.91 -6.32 3.31
CA SER A 419 8.93 -6.15 4.76
C SER A 419 7.93 -7.03 5.52
N ARG A 420 6.87 -7.48 4.85
CA ARG A 420 5.88 -8.43 5.40
C ARG A 420 6.37 -9.88 5.36
N ILE A 421 6.97 -10.27 4.24
CA ILE A 421 7.31 -11.67 3.98
C ILE A 421 8.29 -12.20 5.04
N TYR A 422 7.93 -13.35 5.63
CA TYR A 422 8.59 -13.99 6.78
C TYR A 422 8.53 -13.22 8.11
N GLU A 423 8.09 -11.96 8.11
CA GLU A 423 7.97 -11.15 9.33
C GLU A 423 6.64 -11.41 10.03
N THR A 424 5.52 -11.21 9.32
CA THR A 424 4.17 -11.59 9.79
C THR A 424 3.67 -12.86 9.13
N ASP A 425 4.13 -13.14 7.91
CA ASP A 425 3.88 -14.42 7.25
C ASP A 425 4.69 -15.53 7.89
N ALA A 426 4.23 -16.78 7.76
CA ALA A 426 5.01 -17.94 8.14
C ALA A 426 6.45 -17.87 7.56
N PRO A 427 7.48 -18.10 8.40
CA PRO A 427 7.42 -18.63 9.76
C PRO A 427 7.35 -17.59 10.90
N MET A 428 7.06 -16.33 10.58
CA MET A 428 7.04 -15.16 11.49
C MET A 428 8.40 -14.84 12.10
N SER A 429 8.63 -13.55 12.36
CA SER A 429 9.88 -13.03 12.97
C SER A 429 11.16 -13.52 12.28
N SER A 430 11.09 -13.78 10.97
CA SER A 430 12.19 -14.33 10.15
C SER A 430 12.46 -13.45 8.92
N GLY A 431 11.81 -12.30 8.84
CA GLY A 431 12.00 -11.32 7.77
C GLY A 431 13.27 -10.48 7.97
N TRP A 432 13.54 -9.61 7.01
CA TRP A 432 14.70 -8.72 7.09
C TRP A 432 14.63 -7.77 8.29
N ILE A 433 13.42 -7.39 8.72
CA ILE A 433 13.18 -6.55 9.90
C ILE A 433 13.70 -7.25 11.16
N SER A 434 13.37 -8.53 11.31
CA SER A 434 13.84 -9.34 12.42
C SER A 434 15.35 -9.53 12.41
N HIS A 435 15.91 -9.79 11.24
CA HIS A 435 17.36 -9.88 11.09
C HIS A 435 18.07 -8.55 11.32
N LEU A 436 17.46 -7.42 10.95
CA LEU A 436 17.99 -6.09 11.23
C LEU A 436 18.08 -5.84 12.75
N ALA A 437 17.02 -6.19 13.50
CA ALA A 437 17.02 -6.09 14.96
C ALA A 437 18.17 -6.90 15.58
N LYS A 438 18.40 -8.11 15.07
CA LYS A 438 19.51 -8.98 15.47
C LYS A 438 20.88 -8.37 15.16
N GLU A 439 21.09 -7.92 13.93
CA GLU A 439 22.37 -7.35 13.47
C GLU A 439 22.73 -6.02 14.17
N LEU A 440 21.73 -5.25 14.59
CA LEU A 440 21.91 -4.00 15.33
C LEU A 440 21.88 -4.19 16.86
N ARG A 441 21.44 -5.36 17.36
CA ARG A 441 21.21 -5.62 18.80
C ARG A 441 20.32 -4.55 19.44
N THR A 442 19.22 -4.21 18.77
CA THR A 442 18.29 -3.16 19.19
C THR A 442 16.85 -3.53 18.81
N PRO A 443 15.83 -3.12 19.59
CA PRO A 443 14.43 -3.26 19.17
C PRO A 443 14.11 -2.30 18.01
N VAL A 444 13.34 -2.82 17.05
CA VAL A 444 12.78 -2.06 15.92
C VAL A 444 11.27 -2.21 15.90
N ALA A 445 10.56 -1.22 15.37
CA ALA A 445 9.13 -1.28 15.13
C ALA A 445 8.84 -1.07 13.63
N SER A 446 7.72 -1.57 13.14
CA SER A 446 7.37 -1.47 11.72
C SER A 446 5.90 -1.15 11.45
N ILE A 447 5.67 -0.41 10.36
CA ILE A 447 4.37 -0.22 9.71
C ILE A 447 4.54 -0.71 8.28
N VAL A 448 3.76 -1.73 7.91
CA VAL A 448 3.84 -2.36 6.60
C VAL A 448 2.52 -2.17 5.84
N SER A 449 2.62 -1.94 4.53
CA SER A 449 1.50 -1.84 3.58
C SER A 449 1.85 -2.49 2.25
N ASP A 450 1.26 -3.64 1.94
CA ASP A 450 1.53 -4.39 0.71
C ASP A 450 1.19 -3.56 -0.54
N GLY A 451 2.13 -3.47 -1.48
CA GLY A 451 2.01 -2.71 -2.73
C GLY A 451 1.82 -1.18 -2.56
N GLY A 452 1.91 -0.69 -1.33
CA GLY A 452 1.58 0.69 -0.96
C GLY A 452 2.70 1.41 -0.23
N SER A 453 3.97 1.01 -0.40
CA SER A 453 5.06 1.68 0.29
C SER A 453 5.40 3.04 -0.30
N SER A 454 5.03 3.33 -1.55
CA SER A 454 5.18 4.66 -2.15
C SER A 454 4.41 5.75 -1.38
N THR A 455 3.11 5.57 -1.13
CA THR A 455 2.25 6.58 -0.48
C THR A 455 1.48 6.05 0.73
N LEU A 456 0.79 4.91 0.61
CA LEU A 456 -0.14 4.41 1.64
C LEU A 456 0.52 4.18 3.01
N VAL A 457 1.77 3.70 3.05
CA VAL A 457 2.49 3.49 4.31
C VAL A 457 2.79 4.81 5.05
N ARG A 458 3.07 5.88 4.30
CA ARG A 458 3.32 7.22 4.85
C ARG A 458 2.03 7.87 5.30
N GLU A 459 0.92 7.69 4.58
CA GLU A 459 -0.41 8.13 5.06
C GLU A 459 -0.82 7.39 6.34
N LYS A 460 -0.56 6.09 6.41
CA LYS A 460 -0.82 5.28 7.61
C LYS A 460 0.02 5.75 8.80
N LEU A 461 1.26 6.18 8.55
CA LEU A 461 2.10 6.84 9.54
C LEU A 461 1.52 8.20 9.95
N ALA A 462 1.12 9.05 9.00
CA ALA A 462 0.54 10.36 9.28
C ALA A 462 -0.71 10.26 10.17
N ARG A 463 -1.62 9.32 9.87
CA ARG A 463 -2.82 9.03 10.69
C ARG A 463 -2.51 8.54 12.10
N ARG A 464 -1.26 8.14 12.37
CA ARG A 464 -0.79 7.63 13.66
C ARG A 464 0.52 8.30 14.07
N SER A 465 0.67 9.59 13.79
CA SER A 465 1.93 10.33 13.93
C SER A 465 2.54 10.24 15.34
N GLY A 466 1.72 10.00 16.37
CA GLY A 466 2.16 9.71 17.75
C GLY A 466 3.18 8.57 17.88
N VAL A 467 3.23 7.60 16.95
CA VAL A 467 4.25 6.53 16.95
C VAL A 467 5.66 7.04 16.66
N LEU A 468 5.80 8.26 16.11
CA LEU A 468 7.08 8.93 15.90
C LEU A 468 7.68 9.46 17.21
N LYS A 469 6.89 9.54 18.29
CA LYS A 469 7.39 10.02 19.58
C LYS A 469 8.59 9.19 20.03
N GLY A 470 9.70 9.89 20.26
CA GLY A 470 10.96 9.30 20.70
C GLY A 470 11.68 8.44 19.67
N LYS A 471 11.25 8.40 18.40
CA LYS A 471 12.02 7.81 17.30
C LYS A 471 13.17 8.73 16.92
N ALA A 472 14.24 8.13 16.41
CA ALA A 472 15.42 8.85 15.94
C ALA A 472 15.76 8.52 14.49
N LEU A 473 15.27 7.38 13.98
CA LEU A 473 15.45 6.96 12.59
C LEU A 473 14.15 6.38 12.04
N VAL A 474 13.79 6.79 10.83
CA VAL A 474 12.82 6.11 9.97
C VAL A 474 13.57 5.44 8.82
N ILE A 475 13.41 4.13 8.68
CA ILE A 475 13.88 3.36 7.53
C ILE A 475 12.69 3.17 6.59
N TRP A 476 12.77 3.66 5.37
CA TRP A 476 11.70 3.56 4.38
C TRP A 476 12.11 2.64 3.24
N GLU A 477 11.52 1.46 3.22
CA GLU A 477 11.77 0.37 2.28
C GLU A 477 10.68 0.29 1.21
N PHE A 478 11.08 0.21 -0.05
CA PHE A 478 10.18 -0.11 -1.16
C PHE A 478 10.96 -0.79 -2.30
N VAL A 479 10.26 -1.64 -3.05
CA VAL A 479 10.78 -2.26 -4.26
C VAL A 479 10.87 -1.27 -5.44
N GLU A 480 11.89 -1.41 -6.29
CA GLU A 480 12.16 -0.47 -7.38
C GLU A 480 11.01 -0.28 -8.38
N ARG A 481 10.17 -1.31 -8.62
CA ARG A 481 9.02 -1.20 -9.51
C ARG A 481 8.00 -0.15 -9.03
N ASP A 482 7.95 0.12 -7.72
CA ASP A 482 7.00 1.06 -7.13
C ASP A 482 7.35 2.51 -7.51
N LEU A 483 8.59 2.77 -7.98
CA LEU A 483 8.96 4.06 -8.58
C LEU A 483 8.07 4.44 -9.78
N ARG A 484 7.41 3.46 -10.40
CA ARG A 484 6.43 3.67 -11.48
C ARG A 484 5.03 3.16 -11.13
N PHE A 485 4.93 2.05 -10.42
CA PHE A 485 3.68 1.31 -10.22
C PHE A 485 3.21 1.29 -8.77
N GLY A 486 3.79 2.13 -7.90
CA GLY A 486 3.39 2.22 -6.50
C GLY A 486 1.92 2.63 -6.37
N ALA A 487 1.18 1.99 -5.46
CA ALA A 487 -0.22 2.33 -5.23
C ALA A 487 -0.37 3.80 -4.78
N GLU A 488 -1.37 4.49 -5.33
CA GLU A 488 -1.57 5.94 -5.14
C GLU A 488 -0.40 6.82 -5.62
N GLY A 489 0.55 6.29 -6.39
CA GLY A 489 1.72 7.04 -6.84
C GLY A 489 2.64 7.46 -5.68
N TRP A 490 3.24 8.64 -5.82
CA TRP A 490 4.26 9.29 -4.98
C TRP A 490 3.77 10.66 -4.48
N LYS A 491 2.66 10.66 -3.75
CA LYS A 491 2.06 11.89 -3.18
C LYS A 491 2.94 12.47 -2.07
N LYS A 492 2.88 13.79 -1.90
CA LYS A 492 3.46 14.48 -0.72
C LYS A 492 2.55 14.21 0.47
N VAL A 493 3.12 13.81 1.61
CA VAL A 493 2.37 13.40 2.82
C VAL A 493 2.89 14.21 4.00
N ARG A 494 1.99 14.95 4.66
CA ARG A 494 2.31 15.74 5.85
C ARG A 494 2.24 14.89 7.11
N LEU A 495 3.15 15.12 8.05
CA LEU A 495 3.25 14.39 9.33
C LEU A 495 2.81 15.24 10.52
N ASP A 496 2.10 16.33 10.26
CA ASP A 496 1.73 17.34 11.24
C ASP A 496 0.85 16.79 12.36
#